data_AF-A0A7Y0E3I7-F1
#
_entry.id   AF-A0A7Y0E3I7-F1
#
_cell.length_a   1.000
_cell.length_b   1.000
_cell.length_c   1.000
_cell.angle_alpha   90.00
_cell.angle_beta   90.00
_cell.angle_gamma   90.00
#
_symmetry.space_group_name_H-M   'P 1'
#
loop_
_entity.id
_entity.type
_entity.pdbx_description
1 polymer ?
#
loop_
_entity_poly.entity_id
_entity_poly.type
_entity_poly.pdbx_seq_one_letter_code
_entity_poly.pdbx_strand_id
1 'polypeptide(L)'
;MTRIVLLAFVALTLVGCDKRIATQMNDGTIELKFMDPVLTGANVAMQNLHQDALERCPNGYEKLSDRTEKDAANKTWFVWTVRCN
;
A
#
# COMPACT_ATOMS: atom_id res chain seq x y z
N MET A 1 4.33 -8.54 -42.43
CA MET A 1 3.54 -7.42 -41.88
C MET A 1 3.15 -7.76 -40.46
N THR A 2 3.60 -6.91 -39.53
CA THR A 2 3.11 -6.60 -38.17
C THR A 2 2.73 -7.69 -37.14
N ARG A 3 3.40 -7.55 -36.00
CA ARG A 3 3.41 -8.34 -34.77
C ARG A 3 2.07 -8.29 -34.03
N ILE A 4 1.56 -9.45 -33.58
CA ILE A 4 0.55 -9.50 -32.51
C ILE A 4 1.31 -9.46 -31.19
N VAL A 5 1.37 -8.29 -30.59
CA VAL A 5 1.81 -8.11 -29.20
C VAL A 5 0.61 -8.45 -28.32
N LEU A 6 0.46 -9.73 -27.99
CA LEU A 6 -0.37 -10.17 -26.88
C LEU A 6 0.40 -9.88 -25.59
N LEU A 7 0.28 -8.65 -25.09
CA LEU A 7 0.65 -8.32 -23.71
C LEU A 7 -0.32 -9.09 -22.81
N ALA A 8 0.11 -10.27 -22.38
CA ALA A 8 -0.57 -11.05 -21.37
C ALA A 8 -0.71 -10.18 -20.12
N PHE A 9 -1.96 -9.92 -19.77
CA PHE A 9 -2.37 -9.34 -18.51
C PHE A 9 -1.69 -10.12 -17.38
N VAL A 10 -0.76 -9.48 -16.67
CA VAL A 10 -0.21 -10.02 -15.43
C VAL A 10 -1.31 -9.88 -14.37
N ALA A 11 -2.24 -10.83 -14.36
CA ALA A 11 -3.11 -11.07 -13.23
C ALA A 11 -2.27 -11.74 -12.13
N LEU A 12 -1.55 -10.92 -11.36
CA LEU A 12 -0.92 -11.34 -10.11
C LEU A 12 -2.02 -11.59 -9.06
N THR A 13 -2.68 -12.75 -9.13
CA THR A 13 -3.35 -13.33 -7.97
C THR A 13 -2.30 -13.98 -7.08
N LEU A 14 -1.46 -13.14 -6.45
CA LEU A 14 -0.78 -13.55 -5.23
C LEU A 14 -1.80 -13.42 -4.11
N VAL A 15 -2.30 -14.55 -3.63
CA VAL A 15 -2.75 -14.64 -2.23
C VAL A 15 -1.48 -14.58 -1.38
N GLY A 16 -0.83 -13.42 -1.39
CA GLY A 16 0.38 -13.16 -0.66
C GLY A 16 0.02 -12.95 0.80
N CYS A 17 0.78 -13.56 1.70
CA CYS A 17 0.84 -13.21 3.12
C CYS A 17 1.32 -11.77 3.37
N ASP A 18 1.26 -10.90 2.37
CA ASP A 18 1.69 -9.52 2.41
C ASP A 18 0.60 -8.71 3.10
N LYS A 19 0.73 -8.62 4.43
CA LYS A 19 -0.03 -7.69 5.26
C LYS A 19 0.26 -6.23 4.93
N ARG A 20 1.20 -5.95 4.02
CA ARG A 20 1.67 -4.61 3.66
C ARG A 20 1.75 -4.49 2.15
N ILE A 21 1.22 -3.42 1.61
CA ILE A 21 1.26 -3.07 0.19
C ILE A 21 1.76 -1.65 0.12
N ALA A 22 2.63 -1.35 -0.83
CA ALA A 22 3.11 0.01 -0.98
C ALA A 22 3.32 0.33 -2.46
N THR A 23 2.52 1.27 -2.94
CA THR A 23 2.34 1.61 -4.35
C THR A 23 2.81 3.04 -4.60
N GLN A 24 3.76 3.22 -5.49
CA GLN A 24 4.16 4.56 -5.92
C GLN A 24 3.17 5.10 -6.95
N MET A 25 2.71 6.33 -6.75
CA MET A 25 1.80 7.04 -7.63
C MET A 25 2.57 7.93 -8.61
N ASN A 26 1.95 8.23 -9.76
CA ASN A 26 2.57 9.02 -10.83
C ASN A 26 2.89 10.48 -10.45
N ASP A 27 2.33 10.98 -9.35
CA ASP A 27 2.52 12.33 -8.82
C ASP A 27 3.67 12.45 -7.81
N GLY A 28 4.46 11.37 -7.66
CA GLY A 28 5.59 11.30 -6.72
C GLY A 28 5.19 10.97 -5.28
N THR A 29 3.92 10.62 -5.04
CA THR A 29 3.45 10.16 -3.74
C THR A 29 3.50 8.62 -3.64
N ILE A 30 3.46 8.09 -2.43
CA ILE A 30 3.49 6.66 -2.13
C ILE A 30 2.25 6.34 -1.31
N GLU A 31 1.43 5.43 -1.80
CA GLU A 31 0.30 4.87 -1.07
C GLU A 31 0.75 3.61 -0.34
N LEU A 32 0.68 3.62 0.98
CA LEU A 32 1.00 2.50 1.87
C LEU A 32 -0.31 1.92 2.40
N LYS A 33 -0.51 0.61 2.26
CA LYS A 33 -1.66 -0.12 2.81
C LYS A 33 -1.19 -1.18 3.77
N PHE A 34 -1.80 -1.23 4.94
CA PHE A 34 -1.56 -2.27 5.94
C PHE A 34 -2.87 -3.00 6.24
N MET A 35 -2.86 -4.33 6.09
CA MET A 35 -3.96 -5.21 6.43
C MET A 35 -3.84 -5.60 7.91
N ASP A 36 -4.82 -5.20 8.71
CA ASP A 36 -4.97 -5.71 10.07
C ASP A 36 -6.02 -6.83 10.09
N PRO A 37 -5.60 -8.11 10.15
CA PRO A 37 -6.53 -9.24 10.17
C PRO A 37 -7.25 -9.39 11.52
N VAL A 38 -6.77 -8.76 12.60
CA VAL A 38 -7.22 -9.05 13.96
C VAL A 38 -7.21 -7.76 14.77
N LEU A 39 -7.96 -6.71 14.35
CA LEU A 39 -8.24 -5.47 15.11
C LEU A 39 -7.22 -5.17 16.22
N THR A 40 -5.91 -5.18 15.92
CA THR A 40 -4.86 -5.29 16.95
C THR A 40 -4.65 -3.93 17.62
N GLY A 41 -5.53 -2.98 17.29
CA GLY A 41 -5.46 -1.57 17.55
C GLY A 41 -5.00 -0.88 16.28
N ALA A 42 -5.77 0.11 15.82
CA ALA A 42 -5.36 1.03 14.75
C ALA A 42 -3.94 1.58 14.98
N ASN A 43 -3.51 1.67 16.24
CA ASN A 43 -2.15 2.04 16.64
C ASN A 43 -1.06 1.13 16.05
N VAL A 44 -1.24 -0.20 16.04
CA VAL A 44 -0.25 -1.13 15.47
C VAL A 44 -0.19 -0.96 13.95
N ALA A 45 -1.33 -0.80 13.30
CA ALA A 45 -1.38 -0.53 11.87
C ALA A 45 -0.67 0.80 11.53
N MET A 46 -0.91 1.85 12.31
CA MET A 46 -0.24 3.15 12.15
C MET A 46 1.27 3.06 12.35
N GLN A 47 1.75 2.28 13.34
CA GLN A 47 3.19 2.08 13.55
C GLN A 47 3.85 1.36 12.38
N ASN A 48 3.22 0.33 11.83
CA ASN A 48 3.75 -0.37 10.65
C ASN A 48 3.77 0.54 9.42
N LEU A 49 2.70 1.30 9.17
CA LEU A 49 2.65 2.28 8.08
C LEU A 49 3.72 3.36 8.24
N HIS A 50 3.98 3.80 9.48
CA HIS A 50 5.04 4.76 9.78
C HIS A 50 6.43 4.19 9.50
N GLN A 51 6.71 2.95 9.93
CA GLN A 51 7.97 2.28 9.62
C GLN A 51 8.17 2.10 8.11
N ASP A 52 7.15 1.60 7.40
CA ASP A 52 7.21 1.41 5.95
C ASP A 52 7.41 2.75 5.22
N ALA A 53 6.82 3.86 5.72
CA ALA A 53 7.03 5.19 5.19
C ALA A 53 8.46 5.68 5.38
N LEU A 54 9.06 5.46 6.56
CA LEU A 54 10.45 5.84 6.84
C LEU A 54 11.46 4.99 6.08
N GLU A 55 11.21 3.70 5.90
CA GLU A 55 12.06 2.82 5.09
C GLU A 55 12.13 3.30 3.63
N ARG A 56 11.02 3.84 3.11
CA ARG A 56 10.93 4.35 1.74
C ARG A 56 11.38 5.81 1.62
N CYS A 57 11.13 6.62 2.64
CA CYS A 57 11.47 8.04 2.70
C CYS A 57 12.40 8.28 3.91
N PRO A 58 13.70 7.94 3.82
CA PRO A 58 14.64 8.04 4.94
C PRO A 58 14.92 9.49 5.37
N ASN A 59 14.71 10.46 4.47
CA ASN A 59 14.83 11.90 4.77
C ASN A 59 13.57 12.48 5.46
N GLY A 60 12.59 11.63 5.77
CA GLY A 60 11.29 12.03 6.27
C GLY A 60 10.22 12.05 5.19
N TYR A 61 8.96 12.05 5.63
CA TYR A 61 7.81 12.03 4.76
C TYR A 61 6.71 12.95 5.30
N GLU A 62 5.89 13.47 4.40
CA GLU A 62 4.65 14.19 4.71
C GLU A 62 3.46 13.24 4.51
N LYS A 63 2.63 13.06 5.53
CA LYS A 63 1.38 12.29 5.39
C LYS A 63 0.31 13.19 4.75
N LEU A 64 -0.02 12.93 3.49
CA LEU A 64 -1.01 13.69 2.73
C LEU A 64 -2.44 13.26 3.06
N SER A 65 -2.69 11.96 3.23
CA SER A 65 -4.01 11.45 3.60
C SER A 65 -3.94 10.15 4.39
N ASP A 66 -4.97 9.90 5.19
CA ASP A 66 -5.24 8.60 5.81
C ASP A 66 -6.69 8.19 5.62
N ARG A 67 -6.90 6.92 5.31
CA ARG A 67 -8.23 6.33 5.16
C ARG A 67 -8.23 4.87 5.56
N THR A 68 -9.41 4.35 5.87
CA THR A 68 -9.62 2.94 6.18
C THR A 68 -10.57 2.34 5.16
N GLU A 69 -10.12 1.30 4.47
CA GLU A 69 -10.89 0.57 3.46
C GLU A 69 -11.22 -0.83 4.00
N LYS A 70 -12.32 -1.42 3.53
CA LYS A 70 -12.61 -2.83 3.75
C LYS A 70 -12.60 -3.56 2.41
N ASP A 71 -11.90 -4.68 2.35
CA ASP A 71 -11.93 -5.52 1.15
C ASP A 71 -13.19 -6.40 1.10
N ALA A 72 -13.36 -7.13 -0.01
CA ALA A 72 -14.47 -8.05 -0.21
C ALA A 72 -14.50 -9.21 0.81
N ALA A 73 -13.40 -9.48 1.51
CA ALA A 73 -13.31 -10.45 2.59
C ALA A 73 -13.54 -9.81 3.97
N ASN A 74 -14.05 -8.56 4.02
CA ASN A 74 -14.30 -7.77 5.22
C ASN A 74 -13.03 -7.54 6.08
N LYS A 75 -11.84 -7.62 5.46
CA LYS A 75 -10.58 -7.27 6.12
C LYS A 75 -10.41 -5.77 6.11
N THR A 76 -9.91 -5.22 7.20
CA THR A 76 -9.71 -3.78 7.35
C THR A 76 -8.30 -3.41 6.89
N TRP A 77 -8.24 -2.49 5.94
CA TRP A 77 -7.02 -1.95 5.34
C TRP A 77 -6.86 -0.51 5.80
N PHE A 78 -5.74 -0.21 6.45
CA PHE A 78 -5.34 1.16 6.76
C PHE A 78 -4.46 1.66 5.63
N VAL A 79 -4.85 2.77 5.02
CA VAL A 79 -4.19 3.31 3.82
C VAL A 79 -3.70 4.72 4.10
N TRP A 80 -2.40 4.96 3.92
CA TRP A 80 -1.76 6.27 3.99
C TRP A 80 -1.21 6.68 2.64
N THR A 81 -1.48 7.90 2.21
CA THR A 81 -0.76 8.52 1.10
C THR A 81 0.31 9.43 1.69
N VAL A 82 1.56 9.17 1.36
CA VAL A 82 2.72 9.93 1.85
C VAL A 82 3.52 10.52 0.69
N ARG A 83 4.17 11.66 0.91
CA ARG A 83 5.15 12.25 -0.02
C ARG A 83 6.51 12.24 0.65
N CYS A 84 7.55 11.74 -0.02
CA CYS A 84 8.90 11.84 0.51
C CYS A 84 9.40 13.30 0.42
N ASN A 85 10.19 13.71 1.40
CA ASN A 85 10.92 14.98 1.38
C ASN A 85 12.28 14.85 0.67
#